data_AF-A0AAD8MHY6-F1
#
_entry.id   AF-A0AAD8MHY6-F1
#
_cell.length_a   1.000
_cell.length_b   1.000
_cell.length_c   1.000
_cell.angle_alpha   90.00
_cell.angle_beta   90.00
_cell.angle_gamma   90.00
#
_symmetry.space_group_name_H-M   'P 1'
#
loop_
_entity.id
_entity.type
_entity.pdbx_description
1 polymer ?
#
loop_
_entity_poly.entity_id
_entity_poly.type
_entity_poly.pdbx_seq_one_letter_code
_entity_poly.pdbx_strand_id
1 'polypeptide(L)'
;MIVENTQLRVGVDFFKKDEGFDFLKKVEFLDFSKKMVLAESVNGVVCVTLSREMKGRFVGLWNPSINMWKAVWLLERRLECDVVERMSVGLGFDEVKWDFRIVRIVPVLRPPDFKEYSCSRVEVYSVDRDSLKDNGKKAVIPFWPKLPNCNFVVDGVPYWVGVDECLEDMKEFCPYRREMLGRIDPCSGLYKKVEYPDHVKNECTLVHPVKLKDFVVVLIQSPGEYANPMVDLYVLDVKASVWTKLHTIGPLPFDGLRIHRCFNTGEIVLETWEGDLPADRVPFFCDPETGDVLYNNAMDALLPLWYESYSHVESLVAVKGMELISKEGKTKEKTKLRKKSLSLFT
;
A
#
# COMPACT_ATOMS: atom_id res chain seq x y z
N MET A 1 -20.36 20.30 -5.55
CA MET A 1 -19.84 21.65 -5.86
C MET A 1 -18.79 21.46 -6.92
N ILE A 2 -19.15 21.74 -8.17
CA ILE A 2 -18.29 21.53 -9.34
C ILE A 2 -17.26 22.66 -9.35
N VAL A 3 -15.98 22.32 -9.33
CA VAL A 3 -14.91 23.29 -9.59
C VAL A 3 -14.25 22.84 -10.89
N GLU A 4 -14.50 23.63 -11.94
CA GLU A 4 -13.82 23.53 -13.23
C GLU A 4 -12.32 23.71 -13.03
N ASN A 5 -11.53 22.76 -13.54
CA ASN A 5 -10.08 22.80 -13.45
C ASN A 5 -9.52 23.34 -14.77
N THR A 6 -9.23 24.63 -14.79
CA THR A 6 -8.47 25.27 -15.87
C THR A 6 -7.04 24.77 -15.80
N GLN A 7 -6.60 24.03 -16.83
CA GLN A 7 -5.22 23.63 -17.02
C GLN A 7 -4.32 24.87 -17.08
N LEU A 8 -3.42 25.01 -16.10
CA LEU A 8 -2.21 25.82 -16.23
C LEU A 8 -1.00 24.90 -16.08
N ARG A 9 -0.40 24.57 -17.24
CA ARG A 9 0.97 24.06 -17.32
C ARG A 9 1.90 25.13 -16.77
N VAL A 10 2.41 24.93 -15.55
CA VAL A 10 3.63 25.58 -15.09
C VAL A 10 4.57 24.49 -14.61
N GLY A 11 5.59 24.22 -15.43
CA GLY A 11 6.75 23.44 -15.00
C GLY A 11 7.48 24.24 -13.93
N VAL A 12 7.56 23.68 -12.73
CA VAL A 12 8.48 24.14 -11.69
C VAL A 12 9.26 22.93 -11.22
N ASP A 13 10.54 22.89 -11.60
CA ASP A 13 11.53 21.97 -11.04
C ASP A 13 11.73 22.32 -9.56
N PHE A 14 11.15 21.51 -8.67
CA PHE A 14 11.20 21.71 -7.22
C PHE A 14 12.38 21.03 -6.52
N PHE A 15 13.34 20.45 -7.25
CA PHE A 15 14.43 19.68 -6.63
C PHE A 15 15.81 20.19 -7.03
N LYS A 16 16.27 21.25 -6.35
CA LYS A 16 17.71 21.48 -6.18
C LYS A 16 18.26 20.50 -5.13
N LYS A 17 19.39 19.89 -5.48
CA LYS A 17 19.94 18.69 -4.86
C LYS A 17 20.46 18.84 -3.42
N ASP A 18 20.44 20.04 -2.82
CA ASP A 18 21.09 20.32 -1.53
C ASP A 18 20.26 21.12 -0.50
N GLU A 19 18.95 21.30 -0.69
CA GLU A 19 18.08 22.02 0.29
C GLU A 19 17.20 21.08 1.16
N GLY A 20 17.71 19.88 1.48
CA GLY A 20 16.93 18.78 2.04
C GLY A 20 16.33 18.98 3.45
N PHE A 21 16.58 20.10 4.13
CA PHE A 21 16.11 20.33 5.51
C PHE A 21 15.13 21.49 5.74
N ASP A 22 15.10 22.52 4.89
CA ASP A 22 14.24 23.71 5.15
C ASP A 22 12.85 23.61 4.51
N PHE A 23 12.68 22.79 3.47
CA PHE A 23 11.35 22.40 2.95
C PHE A 23 10.53 21.59 3.98
N LEU A 24 11.18 21.02 5.00
CA LEU A 24 10.59 20.06 5.96
C LEU A 24 9.66 20.70 7.01
N LYS A 25 9.61 22.03 7.14
CA LYS A 25 8.86 22.69 8.24
C LYS A 25 7.44 23.13 7.89
N LYS A 26 7.02 23.06 6.62
CA LYS A 26 5.70 23.54 6.15
C LYS A 26 5.21 22.78 4.91
N VAL A 27 5.07 21.47 5.00
CA VAL A 27 4.28 20.76 3.98
C VAL A 27 2.82 20.95 4.36
N GLU A 28 2.07 21.69 3.54
CA GLU A 28 0.61 21.81 3.66
C GLU A 28 -0.06 20.65 2.91
N PHE A 29 -1.21 20.19 3.41
CA PHE A 29 -1.90 19.05 2.81
C PHE A 29 -2.25 19.30 1.34
N LEU A 30 -2.64 20.52 0.98
CA LEU A 30 -3.06 20.83 -0.38
C LEU A 30 -1.92 20.60 -1.39
N ASP A 31 -0.70 21.01 -1.06
CA ASP A 31 0.45 20.78 -1.94
C ASP A 31 0.88 19.32 -1.94
N PHE A 32 0.79 18.66 -0.79
CA PHE A 32 1.04 17.24 -0.66
C PHE A 32 0.08 16.40 -1.52
N SER A 33 -1.21 16.73 -1.50
CA SER A 33 -2.29 15.95 -2.13
C SER A 33 -2.18 15.87 -3.66
N LYS A 34 -1.49 16.83 -4.30
CA LYS A 34 -1.31 16.88 -5.76
C LYS A 34 -0.46 15.73 -6.31
N LYS A 35 0.33 15.08 -5.46
CA LYS A 35 1.30 14.04 -5.86
C LYS A 35 1.21 12.78 -5.01
N MET A 36 0.25 12.76 -4.08
CA MET A 36 0.12 11.66 -3.13
C MET A 36 -0.38 10.41 -3.85
N VAL A 37 0.21 9.27 -3.48
CA VAL A 37 -0.24 7.95 -3.91
C VAL A 37 -0.82 7.27 -2.68
N LEU A 38 -1.96 6.62 -2.85
CA LEU A 38 -2.54 5.79 -1.80
C LEU A 38 -1.58 4.65 -1.45
N ALA A 39 -1.24 4.52 -0.17
CA ALA A 39 -0.64 3.31 0.34
C ALA A 39 -1.74 2.32 0.73
N GLU A 40 -2.53 2.63 1.74
CA GLU A 40 -3.66 1.82 2.20
C GLU A 40 -4.54 2.59 3.22
N SER A 41 -5.65 2.00 3.66
CA SER A 41 -6.49 2.59 4.72
C SER A 41 -6.86 1.60 5.83
N VAL A 42 -6.98 2.09 7.07
CA VAL A 42 -7.37 1.31 8.24
C VAL A 42 -8.23 2.17 9.15
N ASN A 43 -9.39 1.67 9.59
CA ASN A 43 -10.30 2.38 10.52
C ASN A 43 -10.67 3.81 10.07
N GLY A 44 -10.78 4.02 8.76
CA GLY A 44 -11.04 5.33 8.12
C GLY A 44 -9.86 6.32 8.16
N VAL A 45 -8.69 5.89 8.61
CA VAL A 45 -7.44 6.64 8.41
C VAL A 45 -6.77 6.11 7.15
N VAL A 46 -6.45 7.03 6.25
CA VAL A 46 -5.83 6.79 4.95
C VAL A 46 -4.35 7.11 5.05
N CYS A 47 -3.51 6.16 4.68
CA CYS A 47 -2.08 6.33 4.54
C CYS A 47 -1.75 6.67 3.10
N VAL A 48 -1.07 7.79 2.91
CA VAL A 48 -0.71 8.33 1.60
C VAL A 48 0.78 8.64 1.57
N THR A 49 1.44 8.32 0.45
CA THR A 49 2.90 8.45 0.31
C THR A 49 3.26 9.30 -0.90
N LEU A 50 4.46 9.87 -0.90
CA LEU A 50 5.10 10.42 -2.09
C LEU A 50 6.12 9.40 -2.58
N SER A 51 5.63 8.26 -3.08
CA SER A 51 6.49 7.13 -3.46
C SER A 51 7.48 7.49 -4.57
N ARG A 52 7.10 8.39 -5.50
CA ARG A 52 7.97 8.82 -6.61
C ARG A 52 9.01 9.84 -6.16
N GLU A 53 8.61 10.86 -5.42
CA GLU A 53 9.45 12.01 -5.06
C GLU A 53 10.27 11.74 -3.80
N MET A 54 9.63 11.16 -2.78
CA MET A 54 10.21 10.97 -1.47
C MET A 54 10.56 9.50 -1.19
N LYS A 55 10.31 8.58 -2.13
CA LYS A 55 10.69 7.16 -2.01
C LYS A 55 10.16 6.55 -0.69
N GLY A 56 8.95 6.95 -0.27
CA GLY A 56 8.29 6.52 0.96
C GLY A 56 8.81 7.14 2.27
N ARG A 57 9.80 8.06 2.22
CA ARG A 57 10.46 8.64 3.41
C ARG A 57 9.56 9.59 4.20
N PHE A 58 8.46 9.97 3.57
CA PHE A 58 7.40 10.79 4.11
C PHE A 58 6.07 10.09 3.87
N VAL A 59 5.20 10.14 4.87
CA VAL A 59 3.86 9.58 4.82
C VAL A 59 2.89 10.60 5.40
N GLY A 60 1.76 10.81 4.74
CA GLY A 60 0.61 11.49 5.30
C GLY A 60 -0.37 10.47 5.87
N LEU A 61 -0.87 10.73 7.06
CA LEU A 61 -2.06 10.06 7.59
C LEU A 61 -3.20 11.05 7.48
N TRP A 62 -4.25 10.70 6.76
CA TRP A 62 -5.37 11.58 6.46
C TRP A 62 -6.67 10.88 6.82
N ASN A 63 -7.57 11.55 7.55
CA ASN A 63 -8.95 11.11 7.69
C ASN A 63 -9.85 12.08 6.91
N PRO A 64 -10.37 11.67 5.74
CA PRO A 64 -11.28 12.47 4.92
C PRO A 64 -12.55 12.91 5.65
N SER A 65 -13.12 12.05 6.49
CA SER A 65 -14.42 12.28 7.14
C SER A 65 -14.39 13.40 8.17
N ILE A 66 -13.26 13.62 8.83
CA ILE A 66 -13.06 14.73 9.78
C ILE A 66 -12.17 15.85 9.22
N ASN A 67 -11.72 15.70 7.96
CA ASN A 67 -10.87 16.66 7.26
C ASN A 67 -9.57 17.02 8.03
N MET A 68 -8.96 16.01 8.67
CA MET A 68 -7.73 16.16 9.44
C MET A 68 -6.62 15.30 8.88
N TRP A 69 -5.39 15.76 8.99
CA TRP A 69 -4.23 14.98 8.55
C TRP A 69 -3.01 15.20 9.44
N LYS A 70 -2.05 14.29 9.38
CA LYS A 70 -0.77 14.32 10.08
C LYS A 70 0.34 13.96 9.10
N ALA A 71 1.33 14.83 9.01
CA ALA A 71 2.58 14.55 8.34
C ALA A 71 3.49 13.68 9.24
N VAL A 72 4.01 12.58 8.70
CA VAL A 72 4.94 11.68 9.40
C VAL A 72 6.23 11.55 8.61
N TRP A 73 7.33 11.86 9.29
CA TRP A 73 8.68 11.71 8.76
C TRP A 73 9.30 10.43 9.28
N LEU A 74 9.77 9.57 8.38
CA LEU A 74 10.28 8.25 8.74
C LEU A 74 11.82 8.19 8.70
N LEU A 75 12.49 9.32 8.51
CA LEU A 75 13.92 9.34 8.17
C LEU A 75 14.77 9.61 9.42
N GLU A 76 14.94 8.59 10.27
CA GLU A 76 15.82 8.69 11.44
C GLU A 76 17.09 7.82 11.32
N ARG A 77 17.09 6.75 10.51
CA ARG A 77 18.22 5.82 10.45
C ARG A 77 18.43 5.27 9.04
N ARG A 78 19.62 5.47 8.48
CA ARG A 78 20.08 4.81 7.25
C ARG A 78 21.30 3.99 7.61
N LEU A 79 21.22 2.67 7.46
CA LEU A 79 22.39 1.81 7.52
C LEU A 79 23.08 1.81 6.15
N GLU A 80 24.38 1.54 6.14
CA GLU A 80 25.21 1.56 4.93
C GLU A 80 24.68 0.64 3.82
N CYS A 81 24.10 -0.51 4.21
CA CYS A 81 23.55 -1.50 3.29
C CYS A 81 22.07 -1.26 2.93
N ASP A 82 21.42 -0.23 3.46
CA ASP A 82 19.99 0.01 3.22
C ASP A 82 19.73 0.65 1.85
N VAL A 83 18.73 0.11 1.16
CA VAL A 83 18.28 0.55 -0.18
C VAL A 83 16.95 1.26 -0.02
N VAL A 84 17.01 2.42 0.64
CA VAL A 84 15.84 3.24 1.03
C VAL A 84 14.96 3.61 -0.17
N GLU A 85 15.51 3.55 -1.38
CA GLU A 85 14.88 3.99 -2.61
C GLU A 85 13.88 2.99 -3.17
N ARG A 86 13.93 1.76 -2.68
CA ARG A 86 13.04 0.66 -3.03
C ARG A 86 12.25 0.17 -1.83
N MET A 87 12.13 0.99 -0.79
CA MET A 87 11.40 0.59 0.40
C MET A 87 9.89 0.55 0.14
N SER A 88 9.22 -0.33 0.87
CA SER A 88 7.78 -0.46 0.85
C SER A 88 7.15 -0.02 2.16
N VAL A 89 5.98 0.63 2.10
CA VAL A 89 5.28 1.18 3.26
C VAL A 89 3.87 0.59 3.37
N GLY A 90 3.43 0.29 4.60
CA GLY A 90 2.07 -0.12 4.87
C GLY A 90 1.53 0.51 6.15
N LEU A 91 0.22 0.69 6.21
CA LEU A 91 -0.48 1.10 7.43
C LEU A 91 -1.04 -0.15 8.11
N GLY A 92 -0.81 -0.26 9.40
CA GLY A 92 -1.44 -1.27 10.25
C GLY A 92 -1.99 -0.67 11.52
N PHE A 93 -2.64 -1.50 12.32
CA PHE A 93 -3.25 -1.11 13.57
C PHE A 93 -2.92 -2.13 14.66
N ASP A 94 -2.35 -1.63 15.76
CA ASP A 94 -2.02 -2.40 16.95
C ASP A 94 -3.24 -2.35 17.89
N GLU A 95 -4.14 -3.33 17.77
CA GLU A 95 -5.37 -3.40 18.57
C GLU A 95 -5.10 -3.45 20.08
N VAL A 96 -3.96 -4.03 20.50
CA VAL A 96 -3.59 -4.17 21.91
C VAL A 96 -3.25 -2.82 22.53
N LYS A 97 -2.54 -1.98 21.79
CA LYS A 97 -2.15 -0.63 22.26
C LYS A 97 -3.04 0.48 21.72
N TRP A 98 -4.00 0.14 20.87
CA TRP A 98 -4.89 1.07 20.18
C TRP A 98 -4.14 2.16 19.40
N ASP A 99 -3.08 1.75 18.69
CA ASP A 99 -2.12 2.67 18.05
C ASP A 99 -2.00 2.34 16.56
N PHE A 100 -2.00 3.38 15.72
CA PHE A 100 -1.68 3.22 14.30
C PHE A 100 -0.19 2.96 14.14
N ARG A 101 0.13 2.04 13.25
CA ARG A 101 1.51 1.60 13.00
C ARG A 101 1.84 1.81 11.54
N ILE A 102 2.93 2.51 11.27
CA ILE A 102 3.48 2.54 9.92
C ILE A 102 4.56 1.48 9.85
N VAL A 103 4.36 0.48 9.00
CA VAL A 103 5.32 -0.59 8.76
C VAL A 103 6.14 -0.23 7.53
N ARG A 104 7.45 -0.34 7.63
CA ARG A 104 8.38 -0.18 6.51
C ARG A 104 9.14 -1.47 6.27
N ILE A 105 9.28 -1.83 5.01
CA ILE A 105 10.14 -2.91 4.55
C ILE A 105 11.25 -2.26 3.73
N VAL A 106 12.45 -2.18 4.31
CA VAL A 106 13.62 -1.53 3.70
C VAL A 106 14.55 -2.61 3.19
N PRO A 107 14.75 -2.73 1.88
CA PRO A 107 15.66 -3.74 1.38
C PRO A 107 17.12 -3.50 1.75
N VAL A 108 17.87 -4.58 1.91
CA VAL A 108 19.24 -4.56 2.39
C VAL A 108 20.15 -5.31 1.42
N LEU A 109 21.25 -4.68 1.04
CA LEU A 109 22.33 -5.33 0.29
C LEU A 109 23.14 -6.24 1.21
N ARG A 110 23.40 -7.48 0.78
CA ARG A 110 24.35 -8.36 1.49
C ARG A 110 25.74 -8.30 0.84
N PRO A 111 26.80 -8.04 1.61
CA PRO A 111 28.17 -8.33 1.18
C PRO A 111 28.37 -9.85 1.00
N PRO A 112 29.28 -10.29 0.13
CA PRO A 112 30.18 -9.50 -0.71
C PRO A 112 29.60 -9.14 -2.09
N ASP A 113 28.51 -9.78 -2.51
CA ASP A 113 28.16 -9.81 -3.93
C ASP A 113 27.32 -8.64 -4.44
N PHE A 114 26.72 -7.80 -3.58
CA PHE A 114 26.03 -6.51 -3.87
C PHE A 114 25.10 -6.43 -5.11
N LYS A 115 24.88 -7.53 -5.83
CA LYS A 115 24.23 -7.57 -7.15
C LYS A 115 22.75 -7.86 -7.05
N GLU A 116 22.33 -8.58 -5.99
CA GLU A 116 20.93 -8.94 -5.80
C GLU A 116 20.51 -8.72 -4.35
N TYR A 117 19.29 -8.20 -4.21
CA TYR A 117 18.73 -7.85 -2.93
C TYR A 117 18.04 -9.06 -2.32
N SER A 118 18.62 -9.58 -1.24
CA SER A 118 18.21 -10.88 -0.72
C SER A 118 17.37 -10.85 0.54
N CYS A 119 17.23 -9.68 1.14
CA CYS A 119 16.54 -9.50 2.40
C CYS A 119 16.00 -8.09 2.53
N SER A 120 15.05 -7.95 3.44
CA SER A 120 14.58 -6.66 3.87
C SER A 120 14.61 -6.54 5.38
N ARG A 121 14.86 -5.35 5.87
CA ARG A 121 14.71 -4.99 7.28
C ARG A 121 13.32 -4.43 7.50
N VAL A 122 12.66 -4.91 8.54
CA VAL A 122 11.34 -4.42 8.95
C VAL A 122 11.51 -3.36 10.02
N GLU A 123 10.84 -2.23 9.83
CA GLU A 123 10.73 -1.18 10.86
C GLU A 123 9.26 -0.91 11.13
N VAL A 124 8.94 -0.65 12.40
CA VAL A 124 7.56 -0.32 12.80
C VAL A 124 7.57 0.99 13.56
N TYR A 125 6.87 1.99 13.03
CA TYR A 125 6.71 3.31 13.63
C TYR A 125 5.41 3.39 14.41
N SER A 126 5.49 3.85 15.67
CA SER A 126 4.36 4.18 16.52
C SER A 126 3.87 5.58 16.19
N VAL A 127 2.64 5.70 15.72
CA VAL A 127 2.10 7.01 15.36
C VAL A 127 1.75 7.83 16.60
N ASP A 128 1.26 7.21 17.67
CA ASP A 128 0.91 7.94 18.90
C ASP A 128 2.11 8.38 19.74
N ARG A 129 3.20 7.60 19.67
CA ARG A 129 4.45 7.88 20.39
C ARG A 129 5.45 8.66 19.54
N ASP A 130 5.15 8.86 18.27
CA ASP A 130 6.03 9.46 17.27
C ASP A 130 7.45 8.86 17.29
N SER A 131 7.52 7.53 17.37
CA SER A 131 8.79 6.82 17.63
C SER A 131 8.92 5.56 16.81
N LEU A 132 10.12 5.31 16.27
CA LEU A 132 10.45 4.07 15.58
C LEU A 132 10.83 2.99 16.59
N LYS A 133 10.20 1.82 16.49
CA LYS A 133 10.65 0.61 17.19
C LYS A 133 11.56 -0.18 16.24
N ASP A 134 12.86 -0.10 16.49
CA ASP A 134 13.85 -0.91 15.78
C ASP A 134 14.06 -2.23 16.52
N ASN A 135 13.72 -3.35 15.87
CA ASN A 135 13.97 -4.69 16.40
C ASN A 135 15.42 -5.17 16.14
N GLY A 136 16.29 -4.32 15.59
CA GLY A 136 17.70 -4.59 15.33
C GLY A 136 17.91 -5.65 14.24
N LYS A 137 19.04 -6.37 14.30
CA LYS A 137 19.37 -7.43 13.31
C LYS A 137 18.33 -8.57 13.22
N LYS A 138 17.48 -8.73 14.23
CA LYS A 138 16.36 -9.70 14.21
C LYS A 138 15.19 -9.28 13.31
N ALA A 139 15.22 -8.06 12.78
CA ALA A 139 14.20 -7.52 11.89
C ALA A 139 14.48 -7.81 10.40
N VAL A 140 15.57 -8.50 10.07
CA VAL A 140 15.90 -8.84 8.69
C VAL A 140 15.16 -10.11 8.28
N ILE A 141 14.39 -10.02 7.20
CA ILE A 141 13.50 -11.06 6.69
C ILE A 141 13.92 -11.44 5.26
N PRO A 142 13.77 -12.71 4.87
CA PRO A 142 14.10 -13.21 3.53
C PRO A 142 13.02 -12.87 2.50
N PHE A 143 12.54 -11.63 2.49
CA PHE A 143 11.39 -11.23 1.69
C PHE A 143 11.63 -9.88 1.03
N TRP A 144 11.22 -9.77 -0.22
CA TRP A 144 11.29 -8.56 -1.01
C TRP A 144 9.90 -8.20 -1.56
N PRO A 145 9.32 -7.04 -1.19
CA PRO A 145 8.03 -6.58 -1.73
C PRO A 145 8.17 -6.08 -3.18
N LYS A 146 7.20 -6.42 -4.05
CA LYS A 146 7.22 -5.97 -5.45
C LYS A 146 6.81 -4.51 -5.63
N LEU A 147 6.02 -3.98 -4.69
CA LEU A 147 5.44 -2.63 -4.76
C LEU A 147 5.95 -1.73 -3.63
N PRO A 148 5.99 -0.40 -3.84
CA PRO A 148 6.40 0.58 -2.81
C PRO A 148 5.37 0.76 -1.69
N ASN A 149 4.19 0.17 -1.82
CA ASN A 149 3.17 0.14 -0.77
C ASN A 149 2.72 -1.31 -0.54
N CYS A 150 2.09 -1.59 0.60
CA CYS A 150 1.38 -2.86 0.80
C CYS A 150 0.23 -3.01 -0.21
N ASN A 151 -0.16 -4.25 -0.49
CA ASN A 151 -1.21 -4.57 -1.46
C ASN A 151 -2.61 -4.41 -0.87
N PHE A 152 -2.78 -4.70 0.42
CA PHE A 152 -4.03 -4.55 1.16
C PHE A 152 -3.82 -4.72 2.67
N VAL A 153 -4.83 -4.33 3.46
CA VAL A 153 -4.87 -4.52 4.92
C VAL A 153 -6.13 -5.28 5.33
N VAL A 154 -5.95 -6.37 6.09
CA VAL A 154 -7.03 -7.16 6.70
C VAL A 154 -6.84 -7.18 8.21
N ASP A 155 -7.89 -6.84 8.97
CA ASP A 155 -7.87 -6.75 10.44
C ASP A 155 -6.67 -5.96 10.98
N GLY A 156 -6.39 -4.80 10.37
CA GLY A 156 -5.27 -3.96 10.75
C GLY A 156 -3.88 -4.51 10.41
N VAL A 157 -3.77 -5.67 9.77
CA VAL A 157 -2.49 -6.29 9.37
C VAL A 157 -2.22 -6.05 7.87
N PRO A 158 -1.11 -5.37 7.52
CA PRO A 158 -0.75 -5.15 6.13
C PRO A 158 -0.12 -6.39 5.47
N TYR A 159 -0.47 -6.60 4.19
CA TYR A 159 0.02 -7.70 3.35
C TYR A 159 0.74 -7.17 2.12
N TRP A 160 1.82 -7.83 1.73
CA TRP A 160 2.62 -7.54 0.54
C TRP A 160 2.72 -8.75 -0.35
N VAL A 161 2.58 -8.52 -1.64
CA VAL A 161 3.05 -9.44 -2.66
C VAL A 161 4.54 -9.23 -2.85
N GLY A 162 5.29 -10.32 -2.78
CA GLY A 162 6.73 -10.27 -2.87
C GLY A 162 7.33 -11.60 -3.26
N VAL A 163 8.65 -11.62 -3.24
CA VAL A 163 9.45 -12.80 -3.48
C VAL A 163 10.09 -13.21 -2.16
N ASP A 164 10.02 -14.50 -1.85
CA ASP A 164 10.84 -15.10 -0.80
C ASP A 164 12.17 -15.53 -1.39
N GLU A 165 13.25 -15.24 -0.67
CA GLU A 165 14.54 -15.81 -0.98
C GLU A 165 14.86 -16.93 -0.01
N CYS A 166 14.64 -18.16 -0.46
CA CYS A 166 15.25 -19.32 0.17
C CYS A 166 16.76 -19.29 -0.11
N LEU A 167 17.56 -19.24 0.95
CA LEU A 167 19.04 -19.25 0.89
C LEU A 167 19.60 -20.49 0.19
N GLU A 168 18.82 -21.56 0.09
CA GLU A 168 19.21 -22.81 -0.57
C GLU A 168 19.06 -22.73 -2.11
N ASP A 169 18.19 -21.84 -2.61
CA ASP A 169 17.91 -21.64 -4.04
C ASP A 169 18.98 -20.76 -4.75
N MET A 170 20.03 -20.33 -4.05
CA MET A 170 21.15 -19.61 -4.68
C MET A 170 22.14 -20.53 -5.38
N LYS A 171 22.07 -21.86 -5.17
CA LYS A 171 22.98 -22.82 -5.79
C LYS A 171 22.58 -23.20 -7.22
N GLU A 172 21.30 -23.09 -7.55
CA GLU A 172 20.79 -23.25 -8.90
C GLU A 172 19.97 -22.01 -9.20
N PHE A 173 20.36 -21.27 -10.23
CA PHE A 173 19.62 -20.12 -10.73
C PHE A 173 18.19 -20.57 -11.06
N CYS A 174 17.27 -20.45 -10.11
CA CYS A 174 15.90 -20.85 -10.29
C CYS A 174 15.20 -19.63 -10.94
N PRO A 175 14.85 -19.67 -12.25
CA PRO A 175 14.25 -18.52 -12.92
C PRO A 175 12.86 -18.18 -12.37
N TYR A 176 12.31 -19.03 -11.50
CA TYR A 176 11.02 -18.89 -10.85
C TYR A 176 11.17 -18.50 -9.38
N ARG A 177 11.63 -17.28 -9.12
CA ARG A 177 11.50 -16.64 -7.80
C ARG A 177 10.06 -16.82 -7.29
N ARG A 178 9.86 -17.61 -6.23
CA ARG A 178 8.53 -18.00 -5.73
C ARG A 178 7.80 -16.77 -5.20
N GLU A 179 6.82 -16.28 -5.95
CA GLU A 179 5.93 -15.23 -5.46
C GLU A 179 5.08 -15.77 -4.30
N MET A 180 4.93 -14.96 -3.27
CA MET A 180 4.08 -15.25 -2.12
C MET A 180 3.58 -13.98 -1.45
N LEU A 181 2.71 -14.17 -0.46
CA LEU A 181 2.31 -13.12 0.46
C LEU A 181 3.24 -13.07 1.66
N GLY A 182 3.70 -11.86 1.98
CA GLY A 182 4.33 -11.51 3.23
C GLY A 182 3.38 -10.68 4.08
N ARG A 183 3.22 -11.02 5.36
CA ARG A 183 2.49 -10.18 6.32
C ARG A 183 3.38 -9.79 7.50
N ILE A 184 3.20 -8.58 7.98
CA ILE A 184 3.92 -8.05 9.14
C ILE A 184 2.90 -7.73 10.23
N ASP A 185 3.05 -8.35 11.39
CA ASP A 185 2.27 -7.96 12.57
C ASP A 185 2.65 -6.53 13.01
N PRO A 186 1.71 -5.56 12.98
CA PRO A 186 1.99 -4.17 13.36
C PRO A 186 2.38 -4.00 14.83
N CYS A 187 2.01 -4.92 15.73
CA CYS A 187 2.34 -4.82 17.15
C CYS A 187 3.78 -5.26 17.45
N SER A 188 4.18 -6.40 16.87
CA SER A 188 5.49 -7.01 17.15
C SER A 188 6.56 -6.70 16.10
N GLY A 189 6.15 -6.40 14.87
CA GLY A 189 7.01 -6.36 13.69
C GLY A 189 7.39 -7.75 13.17
N LEU A 190 6.72 -8.81 13.62
CA LEU A 190 7.00 -10.19 13.21
C LEU A 190 6.51 -10.42 11.78
N TYR A 191 7.41 -10.92 10.95
CA TYR A 191 7.10 -11.38 9.61
C TYR A 191 6.59 -12.81 9.59
N LYS A 192 5.55 -13.05 8.77
CA LYS A 192 5.07 -14.37 8.43
C LYS A 192 4.91 -14.50 6.92
N LYS A 193 5.42 -15.62 6.41
CA LYS A 193 5.18 -16.10 5.05
C LYS A 193 3.76 -16.66 4.96
N VAL A 194 3.10 -16.41 3.83
CA VAL A 194 1.81 -17.00 3.50
C VAL A 194 1.95 -17.56 2.09
N GLU A 195 2.11 -18.89 2.02
CA GLU A 195 2.14 -19.59 0.74
C GLU A 195 0.75 -19.59 0.11
N TYR A 196 0.68 -19.50 -1.21
CA TYR A 196 -0.58 -19.68 -1.95
C TYR A 196 -1.04 -21.14 -1.92
N PRO A 197 -2.35 -21.42 -2.10
CA PRO A 197 -2.83 -22.80 -2.21
C PRO A 197 -2.18 -23.51 -3.39
N ASP A 198 -2.15 -24.84 -3.34
CA ASP A 198 -1.65 -25.65 -4.45
C ASP A 198 -2.48 -25.42 -5.71
N HIS A 199 -1.80 -25.18 -6.83
CA HIS A 199 -2.39 -24.97 -8.14
C HIS A 199 -1.39 -25.36 -9.22
N VAL A 200 -1.91 -25.68 -10.41
CA VAL A 200 -1.07 -25.94 -11.59
C VAL A 200 -0.42 -24.62 -12.02
N LYS A 201 0.92 -24.60 -12.10
CA LYS A 201 1.69 -23.43 -12.50
C LYS A 201 2.24 -23.62 -13.91
N ASN A 202 1.97 -22.66 -14.78
CA ASN A 202 2.55 -22.50 -16.11
C ASN A 202 2.78 -21.00 -16.38
N GLU A 203 3.31 -20.68 -17.56
CA GLU A 203 3.63 -19.29 -17.95
C GLU A 203 2.40 -18.36 -18.01
N CYS A 204 1.20 -18.92 -18.13
CA CYS A 204 -0.07 -18.19 -18.20
C CYS A 204 -0.82 -18.16 -16.86
N THR A 205 -0.25 -18.72 -15.79
CA THR A 205 -0.92 -18.77 -14.48
C THR A 205 -0.81 -17.42 -13.80
N LEU A 206 -1.95 -16.83 -13.46
CA LEU A 206 -2.03 -15.56 -12.73
C LEU A 206 -2.56 -15.79 -11.33
N VAL A 207 -1.89 -15.19 -10.35
CA VAL A 207 -2.24 -15.27 -8.93
C VAL A 207 -2.43 -13.85 -8.41
N HIS A 208 -3.66 -13.52 -8.01
CA HIS A 208 -4.04 -12.17 -7.57
C HIS A 208 -4.55 -12.21 -6.14
N PRO A 209 -3.70 -11.95 -5.14
CA PRO A 209 -4.16 -11.80 -3.79
C PRO A 209 -4.83 -10.45 -3.59
N VAL A 210 -5.97 -10.46 -2.92
CA VAL A 210 -6.82 -9.31 -2.70
C VAL A 210 -7.44 -9.36 -1.31
N LYS A 211 -7.88 -8.21 -0.83
CA LYS A 211 -8.84 -8.13 0.28
C LYS A 211 -10.25 -8.23 -0.30
N LEU A 212 -11.02 -9.22 0.13
CA LEU A 212 -12.44 -9.32 -0.18
C LEU A 212 -13.23 -9.23 1.13
N LYS A 213 -13.99 -8.14 1.32
CA LYS A 213 -14.59 -7.80 2.62
C LYS A 213 -13.49 -7.81 3.70
N ASP A 214 -13.59 -8.65 4.72
CA ASP A 214 -12.59 -8.78 5.79
C ASP A 214 -11.71 -10.04 5.65
N PHE A 215 -11.68 -10.64 4.46
CA PHE A 215 -10.92 -11.86 4.21
C PHE A 215 -9.69 -11.60 3.32
N VAL A 216 -8.62 -12.34 3.61
CA VAL A 216 -7.50 -12.50 2.68
C VAL A 216 -7.90 -13.55 1.65
N VAL A 217 -7.95 -13.14 0.39
CA VAL A 217 -8.39 -13.95 -0.72
C VAL A 217 -7.30 -14.02 -1.77
N VAL A 218 -7.22 -15.15 -2.48
CA VAL A 218 -6.43 -15.25 -3.70
C VAL A 218 -7.29 -15.74 -4.84
N LEU A 219 -7.19 -15.04 -5.96
CA LEU A 219 -7.84 -15.35 -7.21
C LEU A 219 -6.80 -15.98 -8.12
N ILE A 220 -7.03 -17.23 -8.52
CA ILE A 220 -6.08 -18.01 -9.32
C ILE A 220 -6.72 -18.30 -10.67
N GLN A 221 -6.14 -17.70 -11.70
CA GLN A 221 -6.42 -18.07 -13.08
C GLN A 221 -5.34 -19.07 -13.51
N SER A 222 -5.68 -20.36 -13.44
CA SER A 222 -4.79 -21.44 -13.86
C SER A 222 -5.40 -22.12 -15.09
N PRO A 223 -4.86 -21.85 -16.30
CA PRO A 223 -5.35 -22.49 -17.51
C PRO A 223 -5.21 -24.03 -17.47
N GLY A 224 -4.23 -24.56 -16.75
CA GLY A 224 -3.76 -25.93 -17.02
C GLY A 224 -3.12 -25.99 -18.42
N GLU A 225 -3.24 -27.10 -19.15
CA GLU A 225 -2.66 -27.23 -20.50
C GLU A 225 -3.40 -26.42 -21.59
N TYR A 226 -4.61 -25.93 -21.32
CA TYR A 226 -5.46 -25.20 -22.27
C TYR A 226 -5.90 -23.85 -21.71
N ALA A 227 -6.24 -22.86 -22.55
CA ALA A 227 -6.76 -21.59 -22.05
C ALA A 227 -8.07 -21.81 -21.26
N ASN A 228 -8.01 -21.65 -19.93
CA ASN A 228 -9.18 -21.71 -19.05
C ASN A 228 -9.50 -20.29 -18.56
N PRO A 229 -10.62 -19.67 -18.98
CA PRO A 229 -11.03 -18.34 -18.53
C PRO A 229 -11.70 -18.38 -17.14
N MET A 230 -11.53 -19.47 -16.39
CA MET A 230 -12.06 -19.64 -15.05
C MET A 230 -11.08 -19.11 -14.01
N VAL A 231 -11.62 -18.49 -12.97
CA VAL A 231 -10.85 -17.96 -11.84
C VAL A 231 -11.31 -18.67 -10.58
N ASP A 232 -10.41 -19.42 -9.97
CA ASP A 232 -10.65 -20.05 -8.68
C ASP A 232 -10.44 -19.04 -7.55
N LEU A 233 -11.41 -18.94 -6.64
CA LEU A 233 -11.36 -18.07 -5.48
C LEU A 233 -11.10 -18.89 -4.22
N TYR A 234 -9.99 -18.61 -3.54
CA TYR A 234 -9.63 -19.22 -2.27
C TYR A 234 -9.60 -18.19 -1.15
N VAL A 235 -10.11 -18.56 0.02
CA VAL A 235 -10.04 -17.76 1.25
C VAL A 235 -9.03 -18.38 2.21
N LEU A 236 -8.23 -17.54 2.85
CA LEU A 236 -7.27 -17.94 3.88
C LEU A 236 -7.92 -17.90 5.27
N ASP A 237 -7.94 -19.02 5.97
CA ASP A 237 -8.01 -19.03 7.42
C ASP A 237 -6.64 -18.65 7.98
N VAL A 238 -6.51 -17.40 8.43
CA VAL A 238 -5.26 -16.83 8.92
C VAL A 238 -4.76 -17.51 10.20
N LYS A 239 -5.64 -18.13 11.00
CA LYS A 239 -5.28 -18.82 12.24
C LYS A 239 -4.81 -20.23 11.96
N ALA A 240 -5.54 -20.97 11.13
CA ALA A 240 -5.17 -22.32 10.71
C ALA A 240 -4.02 -22.32 9.68
N SER A 241 -3.78 -21.20 9.00
CA SER A 241 -2.88 -21.10 7.83
C SER A 241 -3.32 -22.05 6.71
N VAL A 242 -4.63 -22.17 6.49
CA VAL A 242 -5.24 -23.09 5.51
C VAL A 242 -6.03 -22.29 4.49
N TRP A 243 -5.86 -22.62 3.22
CA TRP A 243 -6.68 -22.10 2.14
C TRP A 243 -7.88 -23.00 1.88
N THR A 244 -9.05 -22.41 1.72
CA THR A 244 -10.27 -23.11 1.34
C THR A 244 -10.79 -22.50 0.04
N LYS A 245 -11.02 -23.34 -0.98
CA LYS A 245 -11.69 -22.91 -2.21
C LYS A 245 -13.14 -22.60 -1.90
N LEU A 246 -13.60 -21.40 -2.23
CA LEU A 246 -15.02 -21.05 -2.11
C LEU A 246 -15.76 -21.36 -3.41
N HIS A 247 -15.38 -20.69 -4.49
CA HIS A 247 -16.08 -20.73 -5.77
C HIS A 247 -15.09 -20.71 -6.94
N THR A 248 -15.60 -21.04 -8.12
CA THR A 248 -14.92 -20.81 -9.40
C THR A 248 -15.79 -19.87 -10.20
N ILE A 249 -15.22 -18.76 -10.65
CA ILE A 249 -15.89 -17.73 -11.45
C ILE A 249 -15.60 -17.99 -12.92
N GLY A 250 -16.63 -17.93 -13.76
CA GLY A 250 -16.51 -17.96 -15.22
C GLY A 250 -17.40 -19.01 -15.90
N PRO A 251 -17.22 -19.22 -17.22
CA PRO A 251 -16.14 -18.67 -18.04
C PRO A 251 -16.30 -17.16 -18.24
N LEU A 252 -15.21 -16.41 -18.05
CA LEU A 252 -15.21 -14.98 -18.33
C LEU A 252 -15.04 -14.74 -19.84
N PRO A 253 -15.81 -13.84 -20.47
CA PRO A 253 -15.82 -13.68 -21.93
C PRO A 253 -14.64 -12.85 -22.47
N PHE A 254 -13.49 -12.84 -21.78
CA PHE A 254 -12.37 -11.94 -22.07
C PHE A 254 -11.07 -12.70 -22.29
N ASP A 255 -10.32 -12.31 -23.32
CA ASP A 255 -9.00 -12.87 -23.63
C ASP A 255 -7.90 -12.26 -22.73
N GLY A 256 -8.01 -10.96 -22.42
CA GLY A 256 -7.16 -10.24 -21.50
C GLY A 256 -7.90 -9.91 -20.21
N LEU A 257 -7.39 -10.39 -19.07
CA LEU A 257 -7.98 -10.15 -17.76
C LEU A 257 -6.90 -9.77 -16.77
N ARG A 258 -7.17 -8.71 -16.00
CA ARG A 258 -6.40 -8.36 -14.82
C ARG A 258 -7.34 -8.04 -13.68
N ILE A 259 -7.07 -8.63 -12.53
CA ILE A 259 -7.81 -8.34 -11.31
C ILE A 259 -7.12 -7.19 -10.60
N HIS A 260 -7.80 -6.06 -10.44
CA HIS A 260 -7.20 -4.86 -9.86
C HIS A 260 -7.40 -4.79 -8.34
N ARG A 261 -8.65 -4.83 -7.88
CA ARG A 261 -9.02 -4.77 -6.46
C ARG A 261 -10.42 -5.34 -6.22
N CYS A 262 -10.82 -5.45 -4.96
CA CYS A 262 -12.23 -5.66 -4.60
C CYS A 262 -12.76 -4.45 -3.83
N PHE A 263 -14.08 -4.28 -3.87
CA PHE A 263 -14.79 -3.31 -3.02
C PHE A 263 -15.22 -3.94 -1.71
N ASN A 264 -15.48 -3.07 -0.72
CA ASN A 264 -15.98 -3.50 0.59
C ASN A 264 -17.37 -4.15 0.51
N THR A 265 -18.13 -3.85 -0.55
CA THR A 265 -19.44 -4.45 -0.86
C THR A 265 -19.33 -5.90 -1.37
N GLY A 266 -18.16 -6.33 -1.84
CA GLY A 266 -17.89 -7.73 -2.21
C GLY A 266 -17.64 -7.95 -3.71
N GLU A 267 -17.83 -6.94 -4.55
CA GLU A 267 -17.57 -7.04 -5.98
C GLU A 267 -16.07 -6.98 -6.26
N ILE A 268 -15.65 -7.78 -7.25
CA ILE A 268 -14.29 -7.80 -7.79
C ILE A 268 -14.24 -6.86 -8.98
N VAL A 269 -13.21 -6.00 -9.04
CA VAL A 269 -12.96 -5.12 -10.17
C VAL A 269 -12.02 -5.81 -11.15
N LEU A 270 -12.55 -6.12 -12.33
CA LEU A 270 -11.85 -6.72 -13.44
C LEU A 270 -11.45 -5.63 -14.45
N GLU A 271 -10.21 -5.62 -14.89
CA GLU A 271 -9.75 -4.87 -16.06
C GLU A 271 -9.65 -5.83 -17.25
N THR A 272 -10.24 -5.46 -18.37
CA THR A 272 -10.12 -6.20 -19.62
C THR A 272 -9.68 -5.25 -20.72
N TRP A 273 -9.15 -5.77 -21.81
CA TRP A 273 -8.71 -4.95 -22.93
C TRP A 273 -8.72 -5.76 -24.22
N GLU A 274 -8.95 -5.08 -25.34
CA GLU A 274 -8.74 -5.62 -26.68
C GLU A 274 -7.44 -5.01 -27.24
N GLY A 275 -6.44 -5.83 -27.53
CA GLY A 275 -5.13 -5.38 -28.05
C GLY A 275 -4.03 -5.22 -27.00
N ASP A 276 -2.99 -4.44 -27.30
CA ASP A 276 -1.79 -4.34 -26.43
C ASP A 276 -1.67 -3.01 -25.67
N LEU A 277 -2.54 -2.02 -25.94
CA LEU A 277 -2.37 -0.67 -25.40
C LEU A 277 -3.11 -0.49 -24.05
N PRO A 278 -2.47 0.11 -23.03
CA PRO A 278 -3.11 0.38 -21.73
C PRO A 278 -4.33 1.32 -21.80
N ALA A 279 -4.49 2.07 -22.88
CA ALA A 279 -5.61 3.00 -23.09
C ALA A 279 -6.93 2.27 -23.38
N ASP A 280 -6.88 1.00 -23.78
CA ASP A 280 -8.05 0.19 -24.16
C ASP A 280 -8.59 -0.61 -22.97
N ARG A 281 -8.16 -0.28 -21.74
CA ARG A 281 -8.59 -0.99 -20.53
C ARG A 281 -9.99 -0.56 -20.12
N VAL A 282 -10.89 -1.53 -20.05
CA VAL A 282 -12.28 -1.35 -19.67
C VAL A 282 -12.52 -2.04 -18.32
N PRO A 283 -13.00 -1.32 -17.29
CA PRO A 283 -13.31 -1.90 -15.99
C PRO A 283 -14.70 -2.54 -15.96
N PHE A 284 -14.80 -3.70 -15.31
CA PHE A 284 -16.04 -4.42 -15.03
C PHE A 284 -16.13 -4.78 -13.55
N PHE A 285 -17.35 -4.90 -13.04
CA PHE A 285 -17.60 -5.53 -11.75
C PHE A 285 -18.01 -6.98 -11.93
N CYS A 286 -17.46 -7.84 -11.09
CA CYS A 286 -17.82 -9.25 -11.02
C CYS A 286 -18.34 -9.54 -9.61
N ASP A 287 -19.56 -10.06 -9.53
CA ASP A 287 -20.08 -10.66 -8.31
C ASP A 287 -19.48 -12.08 -8.19
N PRO A 288 -18.63 -12.35 -7.18
CA PRO A 288 -18.00 -13.66 -7.04
C PRO A 288 -18.97 -14.78 -6.64
N GLU A 289 -20.15 -14.46 -6.12
CA GLU A 289 -21.17 -15.44 -5.69
C GLU A 289 -22.03 -15.88 -6.87
N THR A 290 -22.46 -14.95 -7.73
CA THR A 290 -23.29 -15.26 -8.90
C THR A 290 -22.49 -15.50 -10.18
N GLY A 291 -21.26 -14.97 -10.25
CA GLY A 291 -20.44 -14.92 -11.46
C GLY A 291 -20.89 -13.86 -12.46
N ASP A 292 -21.85 -13.00 -12.10
CA ASP A 292 -22.34 -11.95 -12.99
C ASP A 292 -21.28 -10.88 -13.21
N VAL A 293 -21.07 -10.53 -14.47
CA VAL A 293 -20.13 -9.49 -14.88
C VAL A 293 -20.90 -8.31 -15.47
N LEU A 294 -20.73 -7.13 -14.87
CA LEU A 294 -21.44 -5.92 -15.24
C LEU A 294 -20.46 -4.80 -15.60
N TYR A 295 -20.67 -4.19 -16.76
CA TYR A 295 -20.04 -2.93 -17.10
C TYR A 295 -20.58 -1.82 -16.19
N ASN A 296 -19.72 -0.88 -15.78
CA ASN A 296 -20.17 0.24 -14.96
C ASN A 296 -19.67 1.59 -15.48
N ASN A 297 -20.62 2.34 -16.05
CA ASN A 297 -20.44 3.70 -16.55
C ASN A 297 -19.94 4.69 -15.47
N ALA A 298 -20.12 4.40 -14.18
CA ALA A 298 -19.63 5.24 -13.09
C ALA A 298 -18.10 5.19 -12.96
N MET A 299 -17.46 4.10 -13.39
CA MET A 299 -16.00 4.03 -13.43
C MET A 299 -15.42 4.93 -14.53
N ASP A 300 -16.19 5.21 -15.59
CA ASP A 300 -15.79 6.15 -16.64
C ASP A 300 -15.60 7.56 -16.08
N ALA A 301 -16.41 7.95 -15.08
CA ALA A 301 -16.26 9.23 -14.39
C ALA A 301 -14.98 9.31 -13.54
N LEU A 302 -14.37 8.17 -13.22
CA LEU A 302 -13.11 8.09 -12.47
C LEU A 302 -11.90 8.00 -13.41
N LEU A 303 -12.07 7.85 -14.72
CA LEU A 303 -10.96 7.86 -15.67
C LEU A 303 -10.26 9.24 -15.70
N PRO A 304 -8.92 9.27 -15.87
CA PRO A 304 -8.03 8.13 -15.99
C PRO A 304 -7.58 7.54 -14.64
N LEU A 305 -7.96 8.14 -13.50
CA LEU A 305 -7.35 7.89 -12.18
C LEU A 305 -8.06 6.81 -11.35
N TRP A 306 -9.03 6.09 -11.91
CA TRP A 306 -9.80 5.10 -11.16
C TRP A 306 -8.90 4.00 -10.57
N TYR A 307 -7.76 3.69 -11.19
CA TYR A 307 -6.80 2.72 -10.66
C TYR A 307 -6.15 3.17 -9.33
N GLU A 308 -6.19 4.46 -9.02
CA GLU A 308 -5.75 5.06 -7.74
C GLU A 308 -6.90 5.24 -6.74
N SER A 309 -8.15 4.93 -7.13
CA SER A 309 -9.33 5.06 -6.27
C SER A 309 -9.38 3.98 -5.19
N TYR A 310 -10.08 4.24 -4.09
CA TYR A 310 -10.30 3.28 -2.99
C TYR A 310 -11.67 3.42 -2.34
N SER A 311 -12.12 2.35 -1.69
CA SER A 311 -13.33 2.36 -0.86
C SER A 311 -13.00 2.91 0.53
N HIS A 312 -13.36 4.15 0.78
CA HIS A 312 -13.20 4.79 2.08
C HIS A 312 -14.27 4.30 3.07
N VAL A 313 -13.87 4.02 4.31
CA VAL A 313 -14.77 3.76 5.42
C VAL A 313 -14.86 5.03 6.25
N GLU A 314 -16.05 5.62 6.35
CA GLU A 314 -16.25 6.82 7.15
C GLU A 314 -15.95 6.56 8.63
N SER A 315 -15.24 7.49 9.27
CA SER A 315 -14.76 7.32 10.63
C SER A 315 -14.50 8.66 11.30
N LEU A 316 -14.79 8.75 12.60
CA LEU A 316 -14.45 9.91 13.43
C LEU A 316 -13.09 9.76 14.11
N VAL A 317 -12.30 8.74 13.76
CA VAL A 317 -10.99 8.50 14.37
C VAL A 317 -10.03 9.65 14.05
N ALA A 318 -9.55 10.30 15.11
CA ALA A 318 -8.51 11.32 15.03
C ALA A 318 -7.21 10.76 15.61
N VAL A 319 -6.18 10.67 14.79
CA VAL A 319 -4.84 10.27 15.23
C VAL A 319 -4.19 11.43 15.97
N LYS A 320 -3.49 11.14 17.06
CA LYS A 320 -2.79 12.15 17.85
C LYS A 320 -1.81 12.94 16.98
N GLY A 321 -1.95 14.27 17.01
CA GLY A 321 -1.11 15.19 16.23
C GLY A 321 -1.66 15.52 14.84
N MET A 322 -2.82 14.99 14.47
CA MET A 322 -3.52 15.46 13.27
C MET A 322 -3.99 16.92 13.44
N GLU A 323 -3.89 17.69 12.35
CA GLU A 323 -4.36 19.06 12.25
C GLU A 323 -5.50 19.15 11.22
N LEU A 324 -6.47 20.04 11.45
CA LEU A 324 -7.52 20.32 10.48
C LEU A 324 -6.91 21.04 9.27
N ILE A 325 -7.19 20.53 8.06
CA ILE A 325 -6.58 21.03 6.81
C ILE A 325 -6.86 22.54 6.61
N SER A 326 -8.01 23.06 7.04
CA SER A 326 -8.33 24.50 6.93
C SER A 326 -7.65 25.41 7.97
N LYS A 327 -6.94 24.84 8.95
CA LYS A 327 -6.29 25.55 10.07
C LYS A 327 -4.77 25.36 10.12
N GLU A 328 -4.19 24.72 9.11
CA GLU A 328 -2.74 24.57 8.99
C GLU A 328 -2.05 25.95 9.18
N GLY A 329 -1.03 26.00 10.05
CA GLY A 329 -0.26 27.22 10.32
C GLY A 329 -0.86 28.24 11.31
N LYS A 330 -2.19 28.33 11.48
CA LYS A 330 -2.84 29.35 12.34
C LYS A 330 -2.62 29.13 13.84
N THR A 331 -2.40 27.90 14.26
CA THR A 331 -2.20 27.51 15.67
C THR A 331 -0.85 27.97 16.22
N LYS A 332 0.18 28.02 15.36
CA LYS A 332 1.54 28.44 15.73
C LYS A 332 1.69 29.97 15.81
N GLU A 333 0.94 30.74 15.02
CA GLU A 333 0.92 32.21 15.11
C GLU A 333 0.33 32.70 16.43
N LYS A 334 -0.81 32.15 16.89
CA LYS A 334 -1.37 32.49 18.20
C LYS A 334 -0.42 32.17 19.36
N THR A 335 0.37 31.12 19.23
CA THR A 335 1.36 30.72 20.26
C THR A 335 2.61 31.61 20.24
N LYS A 336 3.07 32.06 19.07
CA LYS A 336 4.13 33.07 18.93
C LYS A 336 3.68 34.45 19.42
N LEU A 337 2.45 34.87 19.12
CA LEU A 337 1.86 36.12 19.62
C LEU A 337 1.72 36.12 21.14
N ARG A 338 1.29 35.00 21.74
CA ARG A 338 1.26 34.84 23.22
C ARG A 338 2.65 34.88 23.86
N LYS A 339 3.67 34.26 23.25
CA LYS A 339 5.05 34.34 23.78
C LYS A 339 5.65 35.74 23.64
N LYS A 340 5.38 36.45 22.53
CA LYS A 340 5.79 37.86 22.37
C LYS A 340 5.08 38.80 23.34
N SER A 341 3.79 38.57 23.62
CA SER A 341 3.07 39.38 24.61
C SER A 341 3.58 39.13 26.03
N LEU A 342 3.96 37.89 26.39
CA LEU A 342 4.55 37.59 27.70
C LEU A 342 5.99 38.11 27.87
N SER A 343 6.79 38.20 26.81
CA SER A 343 8.14 38.78 26.86
C SER A 343 8.18 40.32 26.81
N LEU A 344 7.02 40.98 26.71
CA LEU A 344 6.87 42.43 26.80
C LEU A 344 6.44 42.89 28.20
N PHE A 345 6.25 41.95 29.14
CA PHE A 345 5.87 42.20 30.54
C PHE A 345 6.90 41.67 31.57
N THR A 346 8.12 41.39 31.13
CA THR A 346 9.32 41.14 31.96
C THR A 346 10.43 42.04 31.48
#